data_AF-K0JRF0-F1
#
_entry.id   AF-K0JRF0-F1
#
_cell.length_a   1.000
_cell.length_b   1.000
_cell.length_c   1.000
_cell.angle_alpha   90.00
_cell.angle_beta   90.00
_cell.angle_gamma   90.00
#
_symmetry.space_group_name_H-M   'P 1'
#
loop_
_entity.id
_entity.type
_entity.pdbx_description
1 polymer ?
#
loop_
_entity_poly.entity_id
_entity_poly.type
_entity_poly.pdbx_seq_one_letter_code
_entity_poly.pdbx_strand_id
1 'polypeptide(L)'
;MLGITIAASTVWQILKDAGIDPAPERTTTTWSAFLHSQASALLACDFFETTTLNGTRLYVLAVIEHASRRIRILGATTHPTASWVTQAARNLVMDLEDEGRHVRFLIRDRDGKFPALFDDVLADADIQVVLSGVRIPRMNAIMERWIRSCRHELLDRTLIRNQQHLLHALRHYEHFYNTHRPHQGIANARPLQPLPQPATDQATITHLDIRRRPRLGGILNEYHHAA
;
A
#
# COMPACT_ATOMS: atom_id res chain seq x y z
N MET A 1 -33.01 -34.42 -1.67
CA MET A 1 -33.22 -33.02 -1.25
C MET A 1 -34.72 -32.78 -1.25
N LEU A 2 -35.35 -32.67 -0.07
CA LEU A 2 -36.80 -32.44 0.06
C LEU A 2 -37.07 -30.97 -0.30
N GLY A 3 -37.62 -30.71 -1.49
CA GLY A 3 -37.80 -29.37 -2.08
C GLY A 3 -38.84 -28.49 -1.36
N ILE A 4 -38.63 -28.24 -0.07
CA ILE A 4 -39.51 -27.42 0.76
C ILE A 4 -38.92 -26.01 0.84
N THR A 5 -39.64 -25.04 0.30
CA THR A 5 -39.31 -23.62 0.42
C THR A 5 -40.04 -23.05 1.62
N ILE A 6 -39.30 -22.65 2.65
CA ILE A 6 -39.85 -22.05 3.86
C ILE A 6 -39.52 -20.55 3.86
N ALA A 7 -40.50 -19.70 4.16
CA ALA A 7 -40.30 -18.27 4.28
C ALA A 7 -39.42 -17.94 5.50
N ALA A 8 -38.55 -16.93 5.37
CA ALA A 8 -37.66 -16.50 6.46
C ALA A 8 -38.41 -16.13 7.75
N SER A 9 -39.64 -15.62 7.63
CA SER A 9 -40.53 -15.34 8.75
C SER A 9 -40.93 -16.59 9.53
N THR A 10 -41.15 -17.72 8.86
CA THR A 10 -41.47 -19.01 9.49
C THR A 10 -40.27 -19.56 10.26
N VAL A 11 -39.06 -19.42 9.71
CA VAL A 11 -37.82 -19.79 10.41
C VAL A 11 -37.65 -18.95 11.68
N TRP A 12 -37.89 -17.64 11.58
CA TRP A 12 -37.80 -16.72 12.72
C TRP A 12 -38.81 -17.06 13.83
N GLN A 13 -40.05 -17.39 13.46
CA GLN A 13 -41.09 -17.79 14.41
C GLN A 13 -40.69 -19.07 15.17
N ILE A 14 -40.17 -20.08 14.45
CA ILE A 14 -39.72 -21.35 15.04
C ILE A 14 -38.59 -21.12 16.04
N LEU A 15 -37.60 -20.28 15.69
CA LEU A 15 -36.47 -19.97 16.57
C LEU A 15 -36.93 -19.24 17.83
N LYS A 16 -37.88 -18.31 17.69
CA LYS A 16 -38.46 -17.56 18.80
C LYS A 16 -39.27 -18.44 19.74
N ASP A 17 -40.12 -19.31 19.20
CA ASP A 17 -40.94 -20.25 19.98
C ASP A 17 -40.07 -21.29 20.72
N ALA A 18 -38.89 -21.62 20.15
CA ALA A 18 -37.88 -22.47 20.79
C ALA A 18 -37.03 -21.74 21.85
N GLY A 19 -37.27 -20.45 22.10
CA GLY A 19 -36.49 -19.63 23.05
C GLY A 19 -35.05 -19.34 22.60
N ILE A 20 -34.77 -19.49 21.30
CA ILE A 20 -33.45 -19.24 20.71
C ILE A 20 -33.43 -17.79 20.24
N ASP A 21 -32.86 -16.91 21.07
CA ASP A 21 -32.66 -15.51 20.71
C ASP A 21 -31.65 -15.40 19.56
N PRO A 22 -31.81 -14.46 18.60
CA PRO A 22 -30.80 -14.21 17.59
C PRO A 22 -29.47 -13.89 18.29
N ALA A 23 -28.38 -14.50 17.81
CA ALA A 23 -27.07 -14.34 18.42
C ALA A 23 -26.77 -12.84 18.64
N PRO A 24 -26.39 -12.42 19.86
CA PRO A 24 -26.16 -11.01 20.14
C PRO A 24 -25.11 -10.49 19.17
N GLU A 25 -25.38 -9.33 18.57
CA GLU A 25 -24.46 -8.65 17.67
C GLU A 25 -23.11 -8.53 18.39
N ARG A 26 -22.14 -9.36 18.00
CA ARG A 26 -20.75 -9.16 18.40
C ARG A 26 -20.41 -7.76 17.93
N THR A 27 -19.97 -6.90 18.86
CA THR A 27 -19.28 -5.63 18.59
C THR A 27 -18.12 -5.90 17.64
N THR A 28 -18.42 -5.97 16.35
CA THR A 28 -17.48 -6.31 15.30
C THR A 28 -17.10 -4.99 14.69
N THR A 29 -15.97 -4.44 15.16
CA THR A 29 -15.32 -3.31 14.50
C THR A 29 -15.18 -3.67 13.02
N THR A 30 -15.86 -2.92 12.15
CA THR A 30 -15.80 -3.16 10.71
C THR A 30 -14.36 -2.94 10.23
N TRP A 31 -13.96 -3.60 9.14
CA TRP A 31 -12.63 -3.43 8.56
C TRP A 31 -12.32 -1.94 8.30
N SER A 32 -13.29 -1.18 7.80
CA SER A 32 -13.16 0.26 7.59
C SER A 32 -12.88 1.01 8.91
N ALA A 33 -13.58 0.68 10.00
CA ALA A 33 -13.35 1.29 11.31
C ALA A 33 -11.95 0.94 11.87
N PHE A 34 -11.47 -0.29 11.67
CA PHE A 34 -10.08 -0.65 11.98
C PHE A 34 -9.09 0.19 11.18
N LEU A 35 -9.25 0.25 9.85
CA LEU A 35 -8.36 1.01 8.97
C LEU A 35 -8.30 2.49 9.35
N HIS A 36 -9.44 3.10 9.69
CA HIS A 36 -9.48 4.51 10.08
C HIS A 36 -8.82 4.75 11.44
N SER A 37 -9.10 3.91 12.44
CA SER A 37 -8.55 4.09 13.79
C SER A 37 -7.05 3.79 13.90
N GLN A 38 -6.53 2.90 13.04
CA GLN A 38 -5.13 2.47 13.07
C GLN A 38 -4.26 3.06 11.95
N ALA A 39 -4.81 3.91 11.08
CA ALA A 39 -4.14 4.36 9.85
C ALA A 39 -2.71 4.89 10.07
N SER A 40 -2.46 5.59 11.18
CA SER A 40 -1.15 6.18 11.52
C SER A 40 -0.08 5.15 11.90
N ALA A 41 -0.49 3.97 12.36
CA ALA A 41 0.39 2.88 12.80
C ALA A 41 0.28 1.64 11.89
N LEU A 42 -0.26 1.81 10.68
CA LEU A 42 -0.59 0.72 9.78
C LEU A 42 0.19 0.82 8.46
N LEU A 43 0.89 -0.26 8.14
CA LEU A 43 1.50 -0.49 6.84
C LEU A 43 0.67 -1.46 6.01
N ALA A 44 0.78 -1.34 4.69
CA ALA A 44 0.32 -2.32 3.73
C ALA A 44 1.51 -2.75 2.87
N CYS A 45 1.62 -4.04 2.58
CA CYS A 45 2.75 -4.69 1.92
C CYS A 45 2.23 -5.62 0.82
N ASP A 46 2.95 -5.69 -0.30
CA ASP A 46 2.67 -6.65 -1.36
C ASP A 46 3.87 -6.83 -2.30
N PHE A 47 3.85 -7.94 -3.03
CA PHE A 47 4.71 -8.16 -4.17
C PHE A 47 4.04 -7.74 -5.47
N PHE A 48 4.82 -7.21 -6.39
CA PHE A 48 4.41 -7.10 -7.79
C PHE A 48 5.56 -7.44 -8.72
N GLU A 49 5.23 -7.83 -9.94
CA GLU A 49 6.20 -8.30 -10.92
C GLU A 49 6.34 -7.38 -12.13
N THR A 50 7.51 -7.36 -12.74
CA THR A 50 7.75 -6.78 -14.06
C THR A 50 8.67 -7.69 -14.85
N THR A 51 8.77 -7.46 -16.14
CA THR A 51 9.58 -8.25 -17.05
C THR A 51 10.62 -7.37 -17.70
N THR A 52 11.86 -7.84 -17.75
CA THR A 52 12.95 -7.17 -18.47
C THR A 52 12.81 -7.35 -19.98
N LEU A 53 13.60 -6.59 -20.75
CA LEU A 53 13.68 -6.68 -22.21
C LEU A 53 13.98 -8.09 -22.74
N ASN A 54 14.72 -8.90 -21.99
CA ASN A 54 15.04 -10.28 -22.33
C ASN A 54 14.05 -11.29 -21.71
N GLY A 55 12.89 -10.87 -21.23
CA GLY A 55 11.85 -11.76 -20.71
C GLY A 55 12.07 -12.25 -19.27
N THR A 56 13.11 -11.77 -18.57
CA THR A 56 13.35 -12.17 -17.18
C THR A 56 12.34 -11.51 -16.25
N ARG A 57 11.61 -12.31 -15.48
CA ARG A 57 10.68 -11.81 -14.46
C ARG A 57 11.47 -11.31 -13.23
N LEU A 58 11.12 -10.12 -12.77
CA LEU A 58 11.60 -9.49 -11.54
C LEU A 58 10.43 -9.29 -10.59
N TYR A 59 10.65 -9.63 -9.33
CA TYR A 59 9.71 -9.41 -8.23
C TYR A 59 10.17 -8.20 -7.42
N VAL A 60 9.25 -7.30 -7.15
CA VAL A 60 9.46 -6.09 -6.34
C VAL A 60 8.63 -6.21 -5.07
N LEU A 61 9.27 -5.95 -3.93
CA LEU A 61 8.60 -5.86 -2.64
C LEU A 61 8.53 -4.39 -2.23
N ALA A 62 7.35 -3.94 -1.85
CA ALA A 62 7.14 -2.57 -1.38
C ALA A 62 6.18 -2.54 -0.18
N VAL A 63 6.27 -1.47 0.60
CA VAL A 63 5.35 -1.17 1.70
C VAL A 63 4.87 0.27 1.64
N ILE A 64 3.61 0.51 2.00
CA ILE A 64 2.99 1.83 2.02
C ILE A 64 2.36 2.11 3.38
N GLU A 65 2.63 3.30 3.92
CA GLU A 65 1.97 3.81 5.12
C GLU A 65 0.51 4.18 4.80
N HIS A 66 -0.44 3.70 5.61
CA HIS A 66 -1.86 3.94 5.37
C HIS A 66 -2.24 5.41 5.53
N ALA A 67 -1.79 6.09 6.58
CA ALA A 67 -2.13 7.50 6.82
C ALA A 67 -1.43 8.45 5.84
N SER A 68 -0.09 8.39 5.76
CA SER A 68 0.72 9.36 5.01
C SER A 68 0.81 9.05 3.51
N ARG A 69 0.43 7.83 3.10
CA ARG A 69 0.68 7.28 1.75
C ARG A 69 2.15 7.17 1.41
N ARG A 70 3.08 7.31 2.36
CA ARG A 70 4.51 7.17 2.07
C ARG A 70 4.81 5.75 1.60
N ILE A 71 5.42 5.63 0.43
CA ILE A 71 5.89 4.35 -0.10
C ILE A 71 7.35 4.12 0.26
N ARG A 72 7.73 2.87 0.52
CA ARG A 72 9.10 2.39 0.58
C ARG A 72 9.24 1.17 -0.31
N ILE A 73 10.24 1.16 -1.18
CA ILE A 73 10.55 0.01 -2.03
C ILE A 73 11.68 -0.76 -1.37
N LEU A 74 11.36 -1.95 -0.84
CA LEU A 74 12.32 -2.75 -0.07
C LEU A 74 13.35 -3.43 -0.97
N GLY A 75 13.00 -3.67 -2.23
CA GLY A 75 13.94 -4.15 -3.23
C GLY A 75 13.28 -4.86 -4.40
N ALA A 76 14.13 -5.35 -5.30
CA ALA A 76 13.74 -6.17 -6.44
C ALA A 76 14.72 -7.33 -6.64
N THR A 77 14.21 -8.49 -7.03
CA THR A 77 14.98 -9.71 -7.23
C THR A 77 14.36 -10.60 -8.31
N THR A 78 15.17 -11.41 -8.99
CA THR A 78 14.69 -12.50 -9.84
C THR A 78 14.19 -13.69 -9.03
N HIS A 79 14.68 -13.84 -7.79
CA HIS A 79 14.40 -14.98 -6.92
C HIS A 79 14.02 -14.47 -5.52
N PRO A 80 12.72 -14.35 -5.20
CA PRO A 80 12.24 -13.93 -3.87
C PRO A 80 12.38 -15.10 -2.89
N THR A 81 13.62 -15.49 -2.60
CA THR A 81 13.95 -16.56 -1.65
C THR A 81 13.60 -16.14 -0.23
N ALA A 82 13.38 -17.12 0.65
CA ALA A 82 13.06 -16.85 2.05
C ALA A 82 14.12 -15.95 2.74
N SER A 83 15.42 -16.16 2.45
CA SER A 83 16.50 -15.33 3.01
C SER A 83 16.43 -13.88 2.51
N TRP A 84 16.16 -13.68 1.23
CA TRP A 84 16.01 -12.34 0.65
C TRP A 84 14.81 -11.60 1.25
N VAL A 85 13.65 -12.27 1.36
CA VAL A 85 12.42 -11.68 1.91
C VAL A 85 12.57 -11.38 3.40
N THR A 86 13.22 -12.28 4.15
CA THR A 86 13.52 -12.05 5.57
C THR A 86 14.47 -10.87 5.75
N GLN A 87 15.48 -10.73 4.89
CA GLN A 87 16.39 -9.57 4.95
C GLN A 87 15.65 -8.27 4.62
N ALA A 88 14.71 -8.28 3.68
CA ALA A 88 13.87 -7.11 3.40
C ALA A 88 13.02 -6.70 4.62
N ALA A 89 12.49 -7.66 5.40
CA ALA A 89 11.79 -7.38 6.66
C ALA A 89 12.72 -6.72 7.69
N ARG A 90 13.93 -7.25 7.88
CA ARG A 90 14.91 -6.67 8.81
C ARG A 90 15.28 -5.24 8.43
N ASN A 91 15.53 -5.01 7.13
CA ASN A 91 15.83 -3.67 6.63
C ASN A 91 14.67 -2.72 6.86
N LEU A 92 13.42 -3.17 6.65
CA LEU A 92 12.24 -2.38 6.96
C LEU A 92 12.17 -2.01 8.44
N VAL A 93 12.37 -2.97 9.35
CA VAL A 93 12.35 -2.71 10.80
C VAL A 93 13.42 -1.68 11.18
N MET A 94 14.65 -1.87 10.73
CA MET A 94 15.76 -0.92 10.97
C MET A 94 15.42 0.49 10.46
N ASP A 95 14.90 0.60 9.23
CA ASP A 95 14.50 1.90 8.65
C ASP A 95 13.37 2.58 9.44
N LEU A 96 12.44 1.80 10.00
CA LEU A 96 11.34 2.33 10.83
C LEU A 96 11.86 2.83 12.18
N GLU A 97 12.78 2.09 12.80
CA GLU A 97 13.43 2.45 14.06
C GLU A 97 14.27 3.72 13.91
N ASP A 98 15.13 3.79 12.88
CA ASP A 98 15.99 4.94 12.59
C ASP A 98 15.18 6.24 12.39
N GLU A 99 13.97 6.12 11.86
CA GLU A 99 13.05 7.25 11.65
C GLU A 99 12.09 7.50 12.82
N GLY A 100 12.16 6.72 13.90
CA GLY A 100 11.26 6.82 15.06
C GLY A 100 9.78 6.58 14.70
N ARG A 101 9.51 5.74 13.70
CA ARG A 101 8.16 5.45 13.21
C ARG A 101 7.49 4.38 14.07
N HIS A 102 6.41 4.78 14.75
CA HIS A 102 5.63 3.85 15.56
C HIS A 102 4.58 3.10 14.71
N VAL A 103 4.98 1.96 14.16
CA VAL A 103 4.10 1.02 13.42
C VAL A 103 3.65 -0.10 14.35
N ARG A 104 2.38 -0.49 14.29
CA ARG A 104 1.82 -1.62 15.07
C ARG A 104 1.29 -2.75 14.21
N PHE A 105 0.94 -2.46 12.96
CA PHE A 105 0.27 -3.41 12.08
C PHE A 105 0.84 -3.38 10.68
N LEU A 106 0.98 -4.54 10.05
CA LEU A 106 1.32 -4.68 8.64
C LEU A 106 0.31 -5.59 7.95
N ILE A 107 -0.39 -5.07 6.94
CA ILE A 107 -1.27 -5.85 6.08
C ILE A 107 -0.45 -6.46 4.95
N ARG A 108 -0.62 -7.76 4.72
CA ARG A 108 -0.13 -8.42 3.49
C ARG A 108 -1.14 -9.45 3.01
N ASP A 109 -0.98 -9.89 1.77
CA ASP A 109 -1.75 -11.02 1.26
C ASP A 109 -1.18 -12.37 1.74
N ARG A 110 -1.80 -13.47 1.31
CA ARG A 110 -1.38 -14.83 1.67
C ARG A 110 -0.41 -15.44 0.63
N ASP A 111 0.31 -14.65 -0.17
CA ASP A 111 1.23 -15.18 -1.17
C ASP A 111 2.32 -16.04 -0.52
N GLY A 112 2.61 -17.20 -1.12
CA GLY A 112 3.64 -18.13 -0.64
C GLY A 112 5.07 -17.58 -0.73
N LYS A 113 5.28 -16.40 -1.33
CA LYS A 113 6.56 -15.67 -1.29
C LYS A 113 6.92 -15.17 0.11
N PHE A 114 5.95 -15.04 1.02
CA PHE A 114 6.21 -14.63 2.40
C PHE A 114 6.56 -15.84 3.28
N PRO A 115 7.83 -16.01 3.72
CA PRO A 115 8.19 -17.06 4.67
C PRO A 115 7.68 -16.73 6.08
N ALA A 116 7.54 -17.73 6.95
CA ALA A 116 7.20 -17.51 8.37
C ALA A 116 8.18 -16.53 9.05
N LEU A 117 9.48 -16.63 8.74
CA LEU A 117 10.51 -15.72 9.25
C LEU A 117 10.29 -14.25 8.91
N PHE A 118 9.50 -13.92 7.89
CA PHE A 118 9.12 -12.54 7.61
C PHE A 118 8.18 -12.00 8.70
N ASP A 119 7.20 -12.81 9.09
CA ASP A 119 6.25 -12.45 10.15
C ASP A 119 6.94 -12.45 11.52
N ASP A 120 7.86 -13.39 11.77
CA ASP A 120 8.62 -13.47 13.03
C ASP A 120 9.48 -12.21 13.25
N VAL A 121 10.20 -11.74 12.22
CA VAL A 121 11.00 -10.51 12.30
C VAL A 121 10.13 -9.28 12.61
N LEU A 122 8.92 -9.21 12.07
CA LEU A 122 7.99 -8.12 12.36
C LEU A 122 7.43 -8.23 13.78
N ALA A 123 7.12 -9.44 14.24
CA ALA A 123 6.63 -9.70 15.59
C ALA A 123 7.67 -9.34 16.66
N ASP A 124 8.96 -9.63 16.41
CA ASP A 124 10.08 -9.24 17.29
C ASP A 124 10.21 -7.71 17.43
N ALA A 125 9.68 -6.95 16.47
CA ALA A 125 9.62 -5.49 16.47
C ALA A 125 8.24 -4.94 16.92
N ASP A 126 7.42 -5.77 17.57
CA ASP A 126 6.05 -5.45 18.01
C ASP A 126 5.08 -5.05 16.86
N ILE A 127 5.36 -5.48 15.63
CA ILE A 127 4.51 -5.26 14.45
C ILE A 127 3.67 -6.52 14.17
N GLN A 128 2.37 -6.42 14.42
CA GLN A 128 1.43 -7.51 14.14
C GLN A 128 1.11 -7.61 12.65
N VAL A 129 1.35 -8.79 12.06
CA VAL A 129 0.93 -9.09 10.69
C VAL A 129 -0.57 -9.37 10.62
N VAL A 130 -1.26 -8.69 9.71
CA VAL A 130 -2.69 -8.85 9.42
C VAL A 130 -2.85 -9.41 8.01
N LEU A 131 -3.28 -10.66 7.90
CA LEU A 131 -3.50 -11.29 6.59
C LEU A 131 -4.79 -10.79 5.95
N SER A 132 -4.71 -10.38 4.68
CA SER A 132 -5.90 -10.09 3.88
C SER A 132 -6.80 -11.34 3.80
N GLY A 133 -8.12 -11.16 3.71
CA GLY A 133 -9.07 -12.26 3.57
C GLY A 133 -8.89 -13.01 2.25
N VAL A 134 -9.26 -14.30 2.20
CA VAL A 134 -9.06 -15.12 1.01
C VAL A 134 -9.89 -14.53 -0.13
N ARG A 135 -9.25 -14.10 -1.21
CA ARG A 135 -9.89 -13.40 -2.35
C ARG A 135 -10.59 -12.09 -1.95
N ILE A 136 -10.04 -11.37 -0.97
CA ILE A 136 -10.52 -10.04 -0.55
C ILE A 136 -9.42 -8.99 -0.82
N PRO A 137 -9.15 -8.66 -2.10
CA PRO A 137 -8.13 -7.68 -2.49
C PRO A 137 -8.36 -6.29 -1.86
N ARG A 138 -9.63 -5.95 -1.60
CA ARG A 138 -10.03 -4.70 -0.96
C ARG A 138 -9.38 -4.46 0.42
N MET A 139 -8.92 -5.50 1.11
CA MET A 139 -8.19 -5.33 2.37
C MET A 139 -6.81 -4.68 2.16
N ASN A 140 -6.20 -4.86 1.00
CA ASN A 140 -4.91 -4.27 0.62
C ASN A 140 -5.07 -3.15 -0.44
N ALA A 141 -6.27 -2.54 -0.55
CA ALA A 141 -6.65 -1.66 -1.65
C ALA A 141 -5.70 -0.46 -1.87
N ILE A 142 -5.06 0.03 -0.80
CA ILE A 142 -4.13 1.16 -0.87
C ILE A 142 -2.84 0.75 -1.57
N MET A 143 -2.28 -0.41 -1.20
CA MET A 143 -1.12 -0.98 -1.88
C MET A 143 -1.46 -1.36 -3.32
N GLU A 144 -2.59 -2.03 -3.57
CA GLU A 144 -3.00 -2.39 -4.93
C GLU A 144 -3.20 -1.18 -5.85
N ARG A 145 -3.79 -0.10 -5.31
CA ARG A 145 -3.92 1.17 -6.03
C ARG A 145 -2.55 1.76 -6.32
N TRP A 146 -1.62 1.73 -5.37
CA TRP A 146 -0.25 2.17 -5.58
C TRP A 146 0.46 1.36 -6.66
N ILE A 147 0.37 0.02 -6.63
CA ILE A 147 0.97 -0.86 -7.65
C ILE A 147 0.45 -0.49 -9.04
N ARG A 148 -0.86 -0.26 -9.17
CA ARG A 148 -1.46 0.17 -10.43
C ARG A 148 -0.89 1.50 -10.91
N SER A 149 -0.72 2.49 -10.03
CA SER A 149 -0.08 3.75 -10.36
C SER A 149 1.38 3.56 -10.78
N CYS A 150 2.17 2.78 -10.04
CA CYS A 150 3.56 2.48 -10.39
C CYS A 150 3.67 1.82 -11.77
N ARG A 151 2.79 0.86 -12.08
CA ARG A 151 2.75 0.25 -13.41
C ARG A 151 2.46 1.27 -14.49
N HIS A 152 1.35 1.99 -14.36
CA HIS A 152 0.88 2.90 -15.40
C HIS A 152 1.79 4.12 -15.62
N GLU A 153 2.40 4.64 -14.54
CA GLU A 153 3.21 5.85 -14.58
C GLU A 153 4.68 5.56 -14.89
N LEU A 154 5.20 4.38 -14.52
CA LEU A 154 6.61 4.02 -14.67
C LEU A 154 6.81 2.78 -15.55
N LEU A 155 6.32 1.61 -15.12
CA LEU A 155 6.77 0.33 -15.68
C LEU A 155 6.25 0.07 -17.10
N ASP A 156 5.01 0.47 -17.39
CA ASP A 156 4.40 0.31 -18.71
C ASP A 156 5.01 1.26 -19.75
N ARG A 157 5.77 2.27 -19.28
CA ARG A 157 6.40 3.31 -20.10
C ARG A 157 7.94 3.17 -20.16
N THR A 158 8.51 2.18 -19.47
CA THR A 158 9.95 2.01 -19.34
C THR A 158 10.36 0.60 -19.73
N LEU A 159 11.26 0.49 -20.70
CA LEU A 159 11.89 -0.78 -21.05
C LEU A 159 12.96 -1.13 -20.01
N ILE A 160 12.63 -2.06 -19.11
CA ILE A 160 13.53 -2.48 -18.04
C ILE A 160 14.63 -3.38 -18.59
N ARG A 161 15.91 -3.01 -18.39
CA ARG A 161 17.06 -3.71 -18.99
C ARG A 161 17.51 -4.88 -18.14
N ASN A 162 17.59 -4.66 -16.83
CA ASN A 162 18.01 -5.62 -15.83
C ASN A 162 17.54 -5.14 -14.43
N GLN A 163 17.85 -5.92 -13.39
CA GLN A 163 17.48 -5.60 -12.00
C GLN A 163 18.05 -4.26 -11.53
N GLN A 164 19.30 -3.92 -11.88
CA GLN A 164 19.91 -2.65 -11.49
C GLN A 164 19.18 -1.45 -12.12
N HIS A 165 18.80 -1.57 -13.40
CA HIS A 165 17.99 -0.55 -14.08
C HIS A 165 16.62 -0.40 -13.41
N LEU A 166 15.97 -1.51 -13.05
CA LEU A 166 14.70 -1.48 -12.34
C LEU A 166 14.83 -0.76 -10.99
N LEU A 167 15.82 -1.12 -10.18
CA LEU A 167 16.05 -0.49 -8.87
C LEU A 167 16.32 1.01 -9.01
N HIS A 168 17.09 1.42 -10.02
CA HIS A 168 17.31 2.84 -10.31
C HIS A 168 15.99 3.55 -10.64
N ALA A 169 15.20 2.99 -11.55
CA ALA A 169 13.91 3.57 -11.95
C ALA A 169 12.92 3.66 -10.78
N LEU A 170 12.85 2.61 -9.97
CA LEU A 170 12.01 2.54 -8.78
C LEU A 170 12.43 3.56 -7.72
N ARG A 171 13.73 3.76 -7.46
CA ARG A 171 14.19 4.80 -6.52
C ARG A 171 13.79 6.21 -6.96
N HIS A 172 13.90 6.50 -8.27
CA HIS A 172 13.44 7.77 -8.81
C HIS A 172 11.92 7.95 -8.67
N TYR A 173 11.16 6.87 -8.91
CA TYR A 173 9.72 6.88 -8.75
C TYR A 173 9.28 7.03 -7.30
N GLU A 174 9.90 6.31 -6.37
CA GLU A 174 9.66 6.43 -4.93
C GLU A 174 9.90 7.87 -4.45
N HIS A 175 11.04 8.46 -4.84
CA HIS A 175 11.32 9.85 -4.52
C HIS A 175 10.22 10.78 -5.06
N PHE A 176 9.91 10.68 -6.35
CA PHE A 176 8.85 11.46 -7.00
C PHE A 176 7.49 11.28 -6.30
N TYR A 177 7.12 10.04 -5.98
CA TYR A 177 5.85 9.70 -5.36
C TYR A 177 5.72 10.33 -3.97
N ASN A 178 6.80 10.29 -3.19
CA ASN A 178 6.84 10.76 -1.80
C ASN A 178 7.03 12.27 -1.67
N THR A 179 7.73 12.93 -2.60
CA THR A 179 8.09 14.36 -2.45
C THR A 179 7.33 15.28 -3.38
N HIS A 180 6.76 14.76 -4.48
CA HIS A 180 6.22 15.59 -5.55
C HIS A 180 4.78 15.26 -5.95
N ARG A 181 4.43 13.97 -6.04
CA ARG A 181 3.10 13.53 -6.50
C ARG A 181 2.03 13.88 -5.46
N PRO A 182 0.97 14.64 -5.82
CA PRO A 182 -0.15 14.90 -4.93
C PRO A 182 -1.06 13.67 -4.81
N HIS A 183 -1.63 13.44 -3.63
CA HIS A 183 -2.52 12.29 -3.39
C HIS A 183 -3.87 12.72 -2.82
N GLN A 184 -4.94 12.47 -3.56
CA GLN A 184 -6.32 12.77 -3.14
C GLN A 184 -6.71 12.14 -1.80
N GLY A 185 -6.15 10.96 -1.48
CA GLY A 185 -6.41 10.26 -0.22
C GLY A 185 -5.83 10.93 1.03
N ILE A 186 -5.07 12.02 0.87
CA ILE A 186 -4.52 12.88 1.94
C ILE A 186 -4.68 14.36 1.57
N ALA A 187 -5.86 14.75 1.08
CA ALA A 187 -6.18 16.14 0.72
C ALA A 187 -5.24 16.78 -0.32
N ASN A 188 -4.71 15.98 -1.25
CA ASN A 188 -3.71 16.39 -2.25
C ASN A 188 -2.36 16.84 -1.65
N ALA A 189 -2.08 16.51 -0.39
CA ALA A 189 -0.74 16.60 0.16
C ALA A 189 0.20 15.60 -0.54
N ARG A 190 1.50 15.79 -0.30
CA ARG A 190 2.56 14.87 -0.74
C ARG A 190 3.11 14.18 0.51
N PRO A 191 3.47 12.89 0.50
CA PRO A 191 3.70 12.12 1.72
C PRO A 191 4.80 12.70 2.64
N LEU A 192 5.83 13.32 2.05
CA LEU A 192 6.95 13.94 2.76
C LEU A 192 6.94 15.47 2.69
N GLN A 193 5.79 16.08 2.42
CA GLN A 193 5.65 17.54 2.42
C GLN A 193 4.39 17.94 3.20
N PRO A 194 4.41 19.09 3.89
CA PRO A 194 3.20 19.61 4.50
C PRO A 194 2.15 19.91 3.43
N LEU A 195 0.87 19.93 3.83
CA LEU A 195 -0.20 20.40 2.96
C LEU A 195 0.13 21.85 2.54
N PRO A 196 0.16 22.16 1.24
CA PRO A 196 0.38 23.52 0.80
C PRO A 196 -0.74 24.43 1.33
N GLN A 197 -0.38 25.63 1.79
CA GLN A 197 -1.37 26.61 2.21
C GLN A 197 -2.24 27.01 1.00
N PRO A 198 -3.56 27.18 1.18
CA PRO A 198 -4.41 27.65 0.10
C PRO A 198 -3.92 29.01 -0.40
N ALA A 199 -3.67 29.12 -1.71
CA ALA A 199 -3.45 30.42 -2.31
C ALA A 199 -4.75 31.23 -2.17
N THR A 200 -4.75 32.23 -1.30
CA THR A 200 -5.93 33.05 -1.01
C THR A 200 -5.96 34.32 -1.86
N ASP A 201 -4.83 34.68 -2.46
CA ASP A 201 -4.70 35.84 -3.32
C ASP A 201 -4.88 35.47 -4.81
N GLN A 202 -5.95 35.99 -5.40
CA GLN A 202 -6.30 35.80 -6.80
C GLN A 202 -5.24 36.40 -7.76
N ALA A 203 -4.54 37.46 -7.35
CA ALA A 203 -3.47 38.07 -8.16
C ALA A 203 -2.27 37.12 -8.27
N THR A 204 -1.88 36.48 -7.17
CA THR A 204 -0.84 35.44 -7.14
C THR A 204 -1.19 34.24 -8.03
N ILE A 205 -2.46 33.79 -8.03
CA ILE A 205 -2.92 32.67 -8.88
C ILE A 205 -2.83 33.03 -10.37
N THR A 206 -3.07 34.28 -10.73
CA THR A 206 -3.09 34.74 -12.13
C THR A 206 -1.67 34.83 -12.73
N HIS A 207 -0.63 34.91 -11.89
CA HIS A 207 0.77 35.07 -12.28
C HIS A 207 1.69 33.91 -11.83
N LEU A 208 1.18 32.68 -11.78
CA LEU A 208 2.00 31.52 -11.42
C LEU A 208 3.06 31.22 -12.50
N ASP A 209 4.35 31.43 -12.21
CA ASP A 209 5.45 30.91 -13.04
C ASP A 209 5.68 29.43 -12.68
N ILE A 210 5.11 28.51 -13.46
CA ILE A 210 5.26 27.07 -13.22
C ILE A 210 6.35 26.50 -14.14
N ARG A 211 7.43 26.01 -13.54
CA ARG A 211 8.52 25.34 -14.26
C ARG A 211 8.42 23.83 -14.14
N ARG A 212 8.54 23.17 -15.29
CA ARG A 212 8.59 21.71 -15.42
C ARG A 212 10.04 21.23 -15.32
N ARG A 213 10.29 20.26 -14.45
CA ARG A 213 11.54 19.50 -14.37
C ARG A 213 11.29 18.04 -14.77
N PRO A 214 11.77 17.60 -15.94
CA PRO A 214 11.66 16.20 -16.34
C PRO A 214 12.61 15.31 -15.51
N ARG A 215 12.15 14.10 -15.19
CA ARG A 215 12.91 13.07 -14.47
C ARG A 215 12.78 11.76 -15.25
N LEU A 216 13.78 10.89 -15.09
CA LEU A 216 13.84 9.59 -15.74
C LEU A 216 13.58 9.66 -17.28
N GLY A 217 14.30 10.54 -17.97
CA GLY A 217 14.11 10.74 -19.41
C GLY A 217 12.79 11.42 -19.80
N GLY A 218 12.09 12.05 -18.86
CA GLY A 218 10.83 12.76 -19.10
C GLY A 218 9.56 11.96 -18.80
N ILE A 219 9.72 10.70 -18.36
CA ILE A 219 8.61 9.83 -17.94
C ILE A 219 7.89 10.43 -16.72
N LEU A 220 8.67 10.94 -15.77
CA LEU A 220 8.15 11.62 -14.58
C LEU A 220 8.38 13.13 -14.72
N ASN A 221 7.41 13.91 -14.25
CA ASN A 221 7.43 15.37 -14.42
C ASN A 221 7.14 16.04 -13.07
N GLU A 222 8.13 16.77 -12.59
CA GLU A 222 8.01 17.63 -11.41
C GLU A 222 7.64 19.05 -11.87
N TYR A 223 6.80 19.74 -11.12
CA TYR A 223 6.30 21.09 -11.40
C TYR A 223 6.47 21.95 -10.15
N HIS A 224 7.20 23.05 -10.27
CA HIS A 224 7.48 23.97 -9.16
C HIS A 224 7.17 25.40 -9.57
N HIS A 225 6.84 26.24 -8.59
CA HIS A 225 6.76 27.68 -8.80
C HIS A 225 8.18 28.23 -8.93
N ALA A 226 8.45 29.06 -9.95
CA ALA A 226 9.69 29.83 -10.00
C ALA A 226 9.56 30.99 -9.02
N ALA A 227 10.54 31.15 -8.13
CA ALA A 227 10.58 32.27 -7.20
C ALA A 227 10.66 33.62 -7.94
#